data_AF-A0A946PWE6-F1
#
_entry.id   AF-A0A946PWE6-F1
#
_cell.length_a   1.000
_cell.length_b   1.000
_cell.length_c   1.000
_cell.angle_alpha   90.00
_cell.angle_beta   90.00
_cell.angle_gamma   90.00
#
_symmetry.space_group_name_H-M   'P 1'
#
loop_
_entity.id
_entity.type
_entity.pdbx_description
1 polymer ?
#
loop_
_entity_poly.entity_id
_entity_poly.type
_entity_poly.pdbx_seq_one_letter_code
_entity_poly.pdbx_strand_id
1 'polypeptide(L)'
;MKKYTRWASALLITLIMALLILWFAQDVGLQSITFAFWVNWLLMFWAYALHRTQAVSLPAAYYKTSPKEKKLHQVLGVRTYQRFIRRISIFNPELKLEKGKSELKNLFQATQNAELAHLLIFVIVTFFMAYSLLQGWWLSAFWVLFFNMLFNGYPVLVQRYNRLRINRLLEK
;
A
#
# COMPACT_ATOMS: atom_id res chain seq x y z
N MET A 1 -16.28 7.14 -18.38
CA MET A 1 -16.14 8.50 -17.79
C MET A 1 -15.22 9.34 -18.66
N LYS A 2 -15.60 10.57 -19.00
CA LYS A 2 -14.71 11.50 -19.73
C LYS A 2 -13.45 11.75 -18.88
N LYS A 3 -12.27 11.95 -19.50
CA LYS A 3 -10.98 12.15 -18.78
C LYS A 3 -11.11 13.19 -17.66
N TYR A 4 -11.77 14.30 -17.94
CA TYR A 4 -12.00 15.39 -16.98
C TYR A 4 -12.80 14.96 -15.74
N THR A 5 -13.79 14.09 -15.89
CA THR A 5 -14.61 13.67 -14.73
C THR A 5 -13.82 12.75 -13.79
N ARG A 6 -12.87 11.95 -14.30
CA ARG A 6 -11.99 11.11 -13.46
C ARG A 6 -11.08 11.96 -12.58
N TRP A 7 -10.47 13.00 -13.15
CA TRP A 7 -9.58 13.91 -12.42
C TRP A 7 -10.35 14.79 -11.43
N ALA A 8 -11.54 15.27 -11.80
CA ALA A 8 -12.39 16.03 -10.88
C ALA A 8 -12.81 15.18 -9.66
N SER A 9 -13.23 13.93 -9.87
CA SER A 9 -13.54 13.01 -8.77
C SER A 9 -12.31 12.70 -7.91
N ALA A 10 -11.15 12.45 -8.52
CA ALA A 10 -9.91 12.20 -7.79
C ALA A 10 -9.49 13.38 -6.92
N LEU A 11 -9.61 14.60 -7.43
CA LEU A 11 -9.33 15.82 -6.68
C LEU A 11 -10.30 15.98 -5.51
N LEU A 12 -11.60 15.82 -5.75
CA LEU A 12 -12.62 15.93 -4.71
C LEU A 12 -12.40 14.91 -3.58
N ILE A 13 -12.16 13.63 -3.92
CA ILE A 13 -11.86 12.57 -2.95
C ILE A 13 -10.62 12.93 -2.12
N THR A 14 -9.59 13.48 -2.77
CA THR A 14 -8.33 13.85 -2.09
C THR A 14 -8.53 15.03 -1.15
N LEU A 15 -9.30 16.05 -1.55
CA LEU A 15 -9.63 17.19 -0.70
C LEU A 15 -10.44 16.75 0.53
N ILE A 16 -11.45 15.92 0.34
CA ILE A 16 -12.26 15.38 1.46
C ILE A 16 -11.38 14.59 2.42
N MET A 17 -10.50 13.71 1.90
CA MET A 17 -9.61 12.94 2.76
C MET A 17 -8.61 13.84 3.50
N ALA A 18 -8.05 14.85 2.84
CA ALA A 18 -7.13 15.78 3.48
C ALA A 18 -7.81 16.52 4.64
N LEU A 19 -9.04 17.02 4.44
CA LEU A 19 -9.83 17.64 5.50
C LEU A 19 -10.12 16.68 6.65
N LEU A 20 -10.46 15.42 6.35
CA LEU A 20 -10.70 14.40 7.37
C LEU A 20 -9.45 14.10 8.19
N ILE A 21 -8.28 13.99 7.55
CA ILE A 21 -7.00 13.76 8.23
C ILE A 21 -6.62 14.97 9.10
N LEU A 22 -6.84 16.20 8.61
CA LEU A 22 -6.59 17.42 9.38
C LEU A 22 -7.48 17.50 10.61
N TRP A 23 -8.78 17.25 10.45
CA TRP A 23 -9.73 17.19 11.56
C TRP A 23 -9.32 16.11 12.58
N PHE A 24 -9.01 14.90 12.10
CA PHE A 24 -8.57 13.81 12.97
C PHE A 24 -7.27 14.15 13.71
N ALA A 25 -6.30 14.78 13.03
CA ALA A 25 -5.04 15.23 13.63
C ALA A 25 -5.24 16.28 14.74
N GLN A 26 -6.24 17.16 14.60
CA GLN A 26 -6.60 18.15 15.62
C GLN A 26 -7.26 17.49 16.83
N ASP A 27 -8.12 16.49 16.61
CA ASP A 27 -8.87 15.79 17.65
C ASP A 27 -7.96 14.87 18.50
N VAL A 28 -7.19 13.99 17.85
CA VAL A 28 -6.38 12.98 18.57
C VAL A 28 -4.91 13.40 18.78
N GLY A 29 -4.46 14.46 18.11
CA GLY A 29 -3.09 14.95 18.15
C GLY A 29 -2.10 14.15 17.29
N LEU A 30 -1.25 14.86 16.53
CA LEU A 30 -0.22 14.29 15.66
C LEU A 30 0.86 13.46 16.39
N GLN A 31 1.03 13.68 17.69
CA GLN A 31 2.02 12.95 18.50
C GLN A 31 1.51 11.59 18.99
N SER A 32 0.19 11.35 18.89
CA SER A 32 -0.41 10.16 19.47
C SER A 32 -0.11 8.89 18.65
N ILE A 33 0.01 7.77 19.36
CA ILE A 33 0.08 6.44 18.73
C ILE A 33 -1.21 6.14 17.94
N THR A 34 -2.35 6.68 18.40
CA THR A 34 -3.66 6.58 17.74
C THR A 34 -3.62 7.21 16.35
N PHE A 35 -3.06 8.42 16.23
CA PHE A 35 -2.84 9.06 14.93
C PHE A 35 -1.97 8.20 14.02
N ALA A 36 -0.81 7.77 14.53
CA ALA A 36 0.15 6.96 13.78
C ALA A 36 -0.47 5.66 13.24
N PHE A 37 -1.32 4.99 14.01
CA PHE A 37 -2.03 3.80 13.57
C PHE A 37 -3.10 4.12 12.52
N TRP A 38 -4.02 5.03 12.83
CA TRP A 38 -5.23 5.24 12.01
C TRP A 38 -4.99 6.02 10.73
N VAL A 39 -3.98 6.90 10.67
CA VAL A 39 -3.65 7.63 9.44
C VAL A 39 -3.33 6.68 8.27
N ASN A 40 -2.70 5.54 8.56
CA ASN A 40 -2.42 4.50 7.57
C ASN A 40 -3.72 3.87 7.01
N TRP A 41 -4.73 3.65 7.86
CA TRP A 41 -6.03 3.10 7.46
C TRP A 41 -6.88 4.12 6.71
N LEU A 42 -6.92 5.38 7.16
CA LEU A 42 -7.59 6.47 6.45
C LEU A 42 -7.03 6.62 5.03
N LEU A 43 -5.70 6.63 4.92
CA LEU A 43 -5.03 6.67 3.61
C LEU A 43 -5.25 5.39 2.79
N MET A 44 -5.47 4.23 3.42
CA MET A 44 -5.89 3.01 2.71
C MET A 44 -7.26 3.17 2.06
N PHE A 45 -8.25 3.70 2.80
CA PHE A 45 -9.57 4.00 2.24
C PHE A 45 -9.49 5.02 1.10
N TRP A 46 -8.66 6.06 1.26
CA TRP A 46 -8.41 7.02 0.20
C TRP A 46 -7.74 6.40 -1.03
N ALA A 47 -6.70 5.59 -0.86
CA ALA A 47 -6.01 4.94 -1.98
C ALA A 47 -6.96 4.01 -2.74
N TYR A 48 -7.84 3.30 -2.02
CA TYR A 48 -8.88 2.47 -2.62
C TYR A 48 -9.90 3.31 -3.41
N ALA A 49 -10.41 4.40 -2.84
CA ALA A 49 -11.32 5.32 -3.52
C ALA A 49 -10.67 5.99 -4.74
N LEU A 50 -9.40 6.39 -4.62
CA LEU A 50 -8.63 6.99 -5.71
C LEU A 50 -8.39 5.98 -6.83
N HIS A 51 -8.10 4.72 -6.52
CA HIS A 51 -7.91 3.67 -7.51
C HIS A 51 -9.15 3.47 -8.40
N ARG A 52 -10.37 3.62 -7.86
CA ARG A 52 -11.63 3.56 -8.62
C ARG A 52 -11.72 4.61 -9.73
N THR A 53 -11.05 5.75 -9.57
CA THR A 53 -11.01 6.81 -10.60
C THR A 53 -10.06 6.44 -11.75
N GLN A 54 -9.12 5.52 -11.50
CA GLN A 54 -8.05 5.12 -12.41
C GLN A 54 -7.23 6.32 -12.94
N ALA A 55 -7.13 7.39 -12.16
CA ALA A 55 -6.38 8.60 -12.52
C ALA A 55 -4.86 8.41 -12.39
N VAL A 56 -4.42 7.49 -11.53
CA VAL A 56 -3.00 7.28 -11.20
C VAL A 56 -2.54 5.90 -11.67
N SER A 57 -1.39 5.86 -12.34
CA SER A 57 -0.69 4.63 -12.71
C SER A 57 0.82 4.88 -12.76
N LEU A 58 1.62 3.85 -12.56
CA LEU A 58 3.07 3.91 -12.75
C LEU A 58 3.46 3.32 -14.10
N PRO A 59 4.59 3.75 -14.68
CA PRO A 59 5.12 3.16 -15.91
C PRO A 59 5.39 1.66 -15.75
N ALA A 60 5.19 0.88 -16.81
CA ALA A 60 5.45 -0.57 -16.79
C ALA A 60 6.88 -0.94 -16.36
N ALA A 61 7.86 -0.05 -16.63
CA ALA A 61 9.24 -0.23 -16.23
C ALA A 61 9.43 -0.33 -14.71
N TYR A 62 8.61 0.38 -13.92
CA TYR A 62 8.68 0.34 -12.46
C TYR A 62 8.35 -1.04 -11.88
N TYR A 63 7.40 -1.75 -12.51
CA TYR A 63 6.95 -3.07 -12.08
C TYR A 63 7.84 -4.22 -12.56
N LYS A 64 8.92 -3.93 -13.29
CA LYS A 64 9.89 -4.96 -13.68
C LYS A 64 10.60 -5.46 -12.42
N THR A 65 10.51 -6.77 -12.18
CA THR A 65 11.12 -7.42 -11.03
C THR A 65 12.37 -8.19 -11.44
N SER A 66 13.45 -8.05 -10.68
CA SER A 66 14.71 -8.80 -10.90
C SER A 66 14.80 -10.06 -10.04
N PRO A 67 15.43 -11.16 -10.51
CA PRO A 67 15.74 -12.31 -9.68
C PRO A 67 16.56 -11.99 -8.42
N LYS A 68 17.40 -10.93 -8.46
CA LYS A 68 18.20 -10.47 -7.31
C LYS A 68 17.31 -9.98 -6.17
N GLU A 69 16.16 -9.39 -6.48
CA GLU A 69 15.19 -8.95 -5.48
C GLU A 69 14.70 -10.13 -4.64
N LYS A 70 14.58 -11.33 -5.20
CA LYS A 70 14.08 -12.50 -4.46
C LYS A 70 14.90 -12.79 -3.20
N LYS A 71 16.23 -12.68 -3.27
CA LYS A 71 17.12 -12.93 -2.12
C LYS A 71 16.91 -11.86 -1.04
N LEU A 72 16.79 -10.59 -1.45
CA LEU A 72 16.48 -9.49 -0.54
C LEU A 72 15.15 -9.71 0.20
N HIS A 73 14.08 -10.08 -0.52
CA HIS A 73 12.77 -10.35 0.09
C HIS A 73 12.81 -11.52 1.09
N GLN A 74 13.66 -12.52 0.87
CA GLN A 74 13.84 -13.62 1.82
C GLN A 74 14.54 -13.18 3.10
N VAL A 75 15.59 -12.35 2.99
CA VAL A 75 16.31 -11.78 4.13
C VAL A 75 15.42 -10.85 4.93
N LEU A 76 14.62 -10.01 4.26
CA LEU A 76 13.66 -9.10 4.91
C LEU A 76 12.45 -9.82 5.52
N GLY A 77 12.42 -11.15 5.58
CA GLY A 77 11.37 -11.88 6.28
C GLY A 77 9.98 -11.78 5.64
N VAL A 78 9.88 -11.41 4.35
CA VAL A 78 8.59 -11.22 3.64
C VAL A 78 7.71 -12.47 3.73
N ARG A 79 8.29 -13.67 3.71
CA ARG A 79 7.54 -14.92 3.90
C ARG A 79 6.92 -15.06 5.29
N THR A 80 7.60 -14.57 6.33
CA THR A 80 7.08 -14.57 7.69
C THR A 80 5.93 -13.58 7.81
N TYR A 81 6.08 -12.38 7.28
CA TYR A 81 5.01 -11.40 7.19
C TYR A 81 3.79 -11.96 6.42
N GLN A 82 3.99 -12.60 5.25
CA GLN A 82 2.91 -13.25 4.50
C GLN A 82 2.19 -14.33 5.31
N ARG A 83 2.91 -15.14 6.09
CA ARG A 83 2.32 -16.17 6.96
C ARG A 83 1.51 -15.52 8.08
N PHE A 84 2.03 -14.46 8.69
CA PHE A 84 1.33 -13.70 9.72
C PHE A 84 0.02 -13.12 9.19
N ILE A 85 0.05 -12.38 8.07
CA ILE A 85 -1.16 -11.79 7.46
C ILE A 85 -2.19 -12.87 7.10
N ARG A 86 -1.77 -14.00 6.53
CA ARG A 86 -2.71 -15.10 6.22
C ARG A 86 -3.40 -15.70 7.44
N ARG A 87 -2.78 -15.64 8.63
CA ARG A 87 -3.39 -16.14 9.88
C ARG A 87 -4.41 -15.17 10.45
N ILE A 88 -4.19 -13.87 10.31
CA ILE A 88 -5.09 -12.83 10.83
C ILE A 88 -6.13 -12.39 9.80
N SER A 89 -5.98 -12.77 8.53
CA SER A 89 -6.96 -12.51 7.49
C SER A 89 -8.14 -13.47 7.66
N ILE A 90 -9.11 -13.03 8.47
CA ILE A 90 -10.38 -13.74 8.75
C ILE A 90 -11.24 -13.86 7.46
N PHE A 91 -10.93 -13.05 6.43
CA PHE A 91 -11.59 -13.04 5.13
C PHE A 91 -10.71 -13.65 4.02
N ASN A 92 -10.31 -14.91 4.17
CA ASN A 92 -9.83 -15.72 3.04
C ASN A 92 -10.93 -16.72 2.64
N PRO A 93 -12.08 -16.27 2.06
CA PRO A 93 -12.92 -17.20 1.33
C PRO A 93 -12.07 -17.59 0.11
N GLU A 94 -11.47 -18.77 0.22
CA GLU A 94 -10.71 -19.49 -0.80
C GLU A 94 -10.45 -18.67 -2.06
N LEU A 95 -9.21 -18.16 -2.20
CA LEU A 95 -8.62 -17.91 -3.50
C LEU A 95 -8.61 -19.24 -4.27
N LYS A 96 -9.79 -19.69 -4.73
CA LYS A 96 -9.95 -20.68 -5.78
C LYS A 96 -9.46 -19.98 -7.04
N LEU A 97 -8.14 -19.90 -7.16
CA LEU A 97 -7.50 -19.65 -8.43
C LEU A 97 -7.87 -20.85 -9.29
N GLU A 98 -8.96 -20.72 -10.04
CA GLU A 98 -9.22 -21.60 -11.16
C GLU A 98 -7.99 -21.54 -12.07
N LYS A 99 -7.55 -22.72 -12.52
CA LYS A 99 -6.27 -22.87 -13.19
C LYS A 99 -6.37 -22.28 -14.60
N GLY A 100 -5.82 -21.09 -14.82
CA GLY A 100 -5.73 -20.52 -16.16
C GLY A 100 -4.78 -19.32 -16.30
N LYS A 101 -4.34 -19.08 -17.54
CA LYS A 101 -3.45 -17.96 -17.88
C LYS A 101 -4.13 -16.60 -17.73
N SER A 102 -5.46 -16.55 -17.85
CA SER A 102 -6.25 -15.32 -17.70
C SER A 102 -6.27 -14.85 -16.24
N GLU A 103 -6.50 -15.77 -15.31
CA GLU A 103 -6.52 -15.51 -13.87
C GLU A 103 -5.13 -15.08 -13.38
N LEU A 104 -4.06 -15.69 -13.88
CA LEU A 104 -2.69 -15.28 -13.57
C LEU A 104 -2.37 -13.86 -14.05
N LYS A 105 -2.88 -13.45 -15.23
CA LYS A 105 -2.75 -12.06 -15.71
C LYS A 105 -3.55 -11.08 -14.84
N ASN A 106 -4.76 -11.44 -14.44
CA ASN A 106 -5.56 -10.63 -13.52
C ASN A 106 -4.89 -10.48 -12.16
N LEU A 107 -4.33 -11.57 -11.61
CA LEU A 107 -3.57 -11.55 -10.37
C LEU A 107 -2.30 -10.70 -10.51
N PHE A 108 -1.62 -10.78 -11.65
CA PHE A 108 -0.47 -9.92 -11.94
C PHE A 108 -0.84 -8.43 -11.90
N GLN A 109 -1.94 -8.03 -12.56
CA GLN A 109 -2.43 -6.66 -12.51
C GLN A 109 -2.87 -6.25 -11.09
N ALA A 110 -3.57 -7.14 -10.37
CA ALA A 110 -3.99 -6.89 -8.99
C ALA A 110 -2.79 -6.60 -8.07
N THR A 111 -1.69 -7.34 -8.23
CA THR A 111 -0.46 -7.06 -7.47
C THR A 111 0.18 -5.71 -7.85
N GLN A 112 0.02 -5.21 -9.10
CA GLN A 112 0.50 -3.86 -9.48
C GLN A 112 -0.33 -2.79 -8.79
N ASN A 113 -1.65 -2.93 -8.83
CA ASN A 113 -2.58 -1.98 -8.23
C ASN A 113 -2.41 -1.90 -6.71
N ALA A 114 -2.27 -3.05 -6.05
CA ALA A 114 -2.00 -3.10 -4.61
C ALA A 114 -0.62 -2.52 -4.26
N GLU A 115 0.42 -2.79 -5.06
CA GLU A 115 1.75 -2.19 -4.85
C GLU A 115 1.69 -0.66 -4.94
N LEU A 116 1.02 -0.13 -5.96
CA LEU A 116 0.85 1.31 -6.14
C LEU A 116 0.13 1.96 -4.96
N ALA A 117 -0.97 1.37 -4.50
CA ALA A 117 -1.74 1.89 -3.37
C ALA A 117 -0.87 1.97 -2.11
N HIS A 118 -0.21 0.88 -1.73
CA HIS A 118 0.65 0.87 -0.54
C HIS A 118 1.87 1.79 -0.70
N LEU A 119 2.48 1.86 -1.89
CA LEU A 119 3.62 2.75 -2.13
C LEU A 119 3.22 4.23 -1.98
N LEU A 120 2.06 4.61 -2.52
CA LEU A 120 1.57 5.98 -2.43
C LEU A 120 1.32 6.38 -0.97
N ILE A 121 0.69 5.50 -0.19
CA ILE A 121 0.48 5.71 1.24
C ILE A 121 1.84 5.78 1.96
N PHE A 122 2.76 4.86 1.65
CA PHE A 122 4.08 4.81 2.28
C PHE A 122 4.82 6.14 2.13
N VAL A 123 4.83 6.71 0.93
CA VAL A 123 5.44 8.01 0.64
C VAL A 123 4.75 9.14 1.40
N ILE A 124 3.41 9.19 1.40
CA ILE A 124 2.66 10.24 2.13
C ILE A 124 2.94 10.16 3.64
N VAL A 125 2.89 8.97 4.23
CA VAL A 125 3.09 8.79 5.67
C VAL A 125 4.54 9.06 6.09
N THR A 126 5.50 8.87 5.18
CA THR A 126 6.91 9.26 5.40
C THR A 126 7.06 10.76 5.66
N PHE A 127 6.20 11.62 5.08
CA PHE A 127 6.21 13.06 5.40
C PHE A 127 5.74 13.36 6.83
N PHE A 128 4.75 12.64 7.37
CA PHE A 128 4.36 12.78 8.78
C PHE A 128 5.48 12.35 9.73
N MET A 129 6.20 11.28 9.38
CA MET A 129 7.38 10.83 10.12
C MET A 129 8.49 11.89 10.07
N ALA A 130 8.83 12.39 8.88
CA ALA A 130 9.85 13.43 8.71
C ALA A 130 9.48 14.71 9.49
N TYR A 131 8.22 15.14 9.42
CA TYR A 131 7.73 16.27 10.22
C TYR A 131 7.89 16.01 11.72
N SER A 132 7.52 14.82 12.21
CA SER A 132 7.68 14.46 13.63
C SER A 132 9.14 14.47 14.07
N LEU A 133 10.09 14.04 13.22
CA LEU A 133 11.52 14.15 13.49
C LEU A 133 11.98 15.62 13.58
N LEU A 134 11.53 16.47 12.66
CA LEU A 134 11.86 17.90 12.67
C LEU A 134 11.33 18.63 13.91
N GLN A 135 10.22 18.16 14.49
CA GLN A 135 9.66 18.69 15.74
C GLN A 135 10.29 18.07 17.00
N GLY A 136 11.22 17.11 16.86
CA GLY A 136 11.81 16.38 18.00
C GLY A 136 10.88 15.36 18.65
N TRP A 137 9.77 14.99 18.00
CA TRP A 137 8.80 14.02 18.51
C TRP A 137 9.24 12.59 18.19
N TRP A 138 10.39 12.17 18.74
CA TRP A 138 11.05 10.91 18.40
C TRP A 138 10.14 9.69 18.58
N LEU A 139 9.35 9.66 19.65
CA LEU A 139 8.42 8.55 19.91
C LEU A 139 7.28 8.50 18.89
N SER A 140 6.73 9.66 18.49
CA SER A 140 5.73 9.71 17.41
C SER A 140 6.33 9.27 16.09
N ALA A 141 7.52 9.79 15.73
CA ALA A 141 8.22 9.40 14.51
C ALA A 141 8.48 7.88 14.45
N PHE A 142 8.87 7.28 15.58
CA PHE A 142 9.00 5.83 15.71
C PHE A 142 7.67 5.10 15.42
N TRP A 143 6.57 5.49 16.06
CA TRP A 143 5.28 4.83 15.84
C TRP A 143 4.73 5.02 14.43
N VAL A 144 4.87 6.21 13.86
CA VAL A 144 4.51 6.48 12.46
C VAL A 144 5.33 5.60 11.52
N LEU A 145 6.66 5.52 11.71
CA LEU A 145 7.51 4.65 10.91
C LEU A 145 7.13 3.17 11.08
N PHE A 146 6.94 2.72 12.32
CA PHE A 146 6.62 1.34 12.64
C PHE A 146 5.33 0.89 11.93
N PHE A 147 4.23 1.63 12.09
CA PHE A 147 2.97 1.29 11.42
C PHE A 147 3.05 1.47 9.91
N ASN A 148 3.78 2.47 9.41
CA ASN A 148 3.96 2.64 7.97
C ASN A 148 4.73 1.47 7.34
N MET A 149 5.78 0.98 8.01
CA MET A 149 6.49 -0.22 7.58
C MET A 149 5.58 -1.45 7.64
N LEU A 150 4.81 -1.61 8.73
CA LEU A 150 3.92 -2.75 8.93
C LEU A 150 2.78 -2.81 7.91
N PHE A 151 2.14 -1.67 7.62
CA PHE A 151 0.93 -1.59 6.79
C PHE A 151 1.17 -1.21 5.34
N ASN A 152 2.35 -0.69 4.98
CA ASN A 152 2.64 -0.28 3.61
C ASN A 152 3.98 -0.79 3.10
N GLY A 153 5.06 -0.63 3.87
CA GLY A 153 6.40 -1.10 3.46
C GLY A 153 6.43 -2.62 3.19
N TYR A 154 5.99 -3.42 4.17
CA TYR A 154 5.91 -4.87 4.00
C TYR A 154 4.92 -5.29 2.90
N PRO A 155 3.71 -4.72 2.80
CA PRO A 155 2.81 -4.99 1.69
C PRO A 155 3.40 -4.71 0.30
N VAL A 156 4.13 -3.61 0.10
CA VAL A 156 4.85 -3.36 -1.18
C VAL A 156 5.80 -4.52 -1.50
N LEU A 157 6.60 -4.95 -0.52
CA LEU A 157 7.52 -6.08 -0.68
C LEU A 157 6.77 -7.39 -0.96
N VAL A 158 5.65 -7.63 -0.29
CA VAL A 158 4.78 -8.80 -0.52
C VAL A 158 4.26 -8.83 -1.96
N GLN A 159 3.79 -7.69 -2.49
CA GLN A 159 3.28 -7.63 -3.86
C GLN A 159 4.38 -7.89 -4.89
N ARG A 160 5.57 -7.28 -4.72
CA ARG A 160 6.73 -7.55 -5.59
C ARG A 160 7.18 -9.02 -5.53
N TYR A 161 7.23 -9.60 -4.33
CA TYR A 161 7.58 -11.01 -4.16
C TYR A 161 6.55 -11.95 -4.80
N ASN A 162 5.26 -11.63 -4.71
CA ASN A 162 4.21 -12.40 -5.38
C ASN A 162 4.29 -12.28 -6.91
N ARG A 163 4.55 -11.08 -7.43
CA ARG A 163 4.76 -10.80 -8.86
C ARG A 163 5.88 -11.66 -9.46
N LEU A 164 7.00 -11.77 -8.75
CA LEU A 164 8.12 -12.67 -9.13
C LEU A 164 7.70 -14.14 -9.25
N ARG A 165 6.74 -14.60 -8.44
CA ARG A 165 6.23 -15.97 -8.50
C ARG A 165 5.25 -16.15 -9.66
N ILE A 166 4.39 -15.16 -9.90
CA ILE A 166 3.41 -15.17 -11.00
C ILE A 166 4.11 -15.16 -12.36
N ASN A 167 5.14 -14.31 -12.55
CA ASN A 167 5.91 -14.27 -13.79
C ASN A 167 6.50 -15.63 -14.17
N ARG A 168 7.08 -16.35 -13.19
CA ARG A 168 7.60 -17.72 -13.41
C ARG A 168 6.54 -18.74 -13.78
N LEU A 169 5.27 -18.49 -13.45
CA LEU A 169 4.15 -19.36 -13.84
C LEU A 169 3.60 -18.99 -15.22
N LEU A 170 3.74 -17.73 -15.64
CA LEU A 170 3.34 -17.25 -16.97
C LEU A 170 4.37 -17.57 -18.06
N GLU A 171 5.65 -17.66 -17.68
CA GLU A 171 6.78 -18.04 -18.55
C GLU A 171 6.88 -19.57 -18.78
N LYS A 172 6.12 -20.37 -18.02
CA LYS A 172 5.96 -21.82 -18.20
C LYS A 172 4.77 -22.13 -19.10
#